data_AF-A0A9U8EIP8-F1
#
_entry.id   AF-A0A9U8EIP8-F1
#
_cell.length_a   1.000
_cell.length_b   1.000
_cell.length_c   1.000
_cell.angle_alpha   90.00
_cell.angle_beta   90.00
_cell.angle_gamma   90.00
#
_symmetry.space_group_name_H-M   'P 1'
#
loop_
_entity.id
_entity.type
_entity.pdbx_description
1 polymer ?
#
loop_
_entity_poly.entity_id
_entity_poly.type
_entity_poly.pdbx_seq_one_letter_code
_entity_poly.pdbx_strand_id
1 'polypeptide(L)'
;MYSLGTLQDPVILILILFSFVIFFCVPHAAADVPLYYLSDYCSNTLDMDISKVQAGRLLLHRPNQPLRDTNCQMIVKAPVNKKLTFKFHHFNVHSPQGCNNNHLQLFDDEQFSVPLSGQLCNSAGPSKAYITSTETASIRLTKDQFLNDQVDLVFTAFNFAPCTGGTYACRNDHCIASELYCNGLDNCGDESDICVLRAKTVIAIIIAVVVVAVVLAIILGVYLFRRQRRIRRERVSG
;
A
#
# COMPACT_ATOMS: atom_id res chain seq x y z
N MET A 1 53.31 -0.42 -24.82
CA MET A 1 52.40 0.74 -24.83
C MET A 1 51.00 0.23 -25.10
N TYR A 2 50.22 -0.06 -24.06
CA TYR A 2 48.79 -0.38 -24.20
C TYR A 2 48.02 0.92 -24.01
N SER A 3 47.33 1.36 -25.06
CA SER A 3 46.50 2.56 -25.03
C SER A 3 45.16 2.21 -24.38
N LEU A 4 44.85 2.85 -23.25
CA LEU A 4 43.51 2.86 -22.65
C LEU A 4 42.55 3.58 -23.61
N GLY A 5 41.82 2.81 -24.42
CA GLY A 5 40.67 3.27 -25.19
C GLY A 5 39.49 3.52 -24.25
N THR A 6 39.15 4.80 -24.15
CA THR A 6 38.13 5.44 -23.34
C THR A 6 36.72 4.86 -23.49
N LEU A 7 36.05 4.67 -22.36
CA LEU A 7 34.60 4.52 -22.24
C LEU A 7 33.91 5.77 -22.81
N GLN A 8 33.48 5.73 -24.08
CA GLN A 8 32.65 6.79 -24.66
C GLN A 8 31.67 6.18 -25.68
N ASP A 9 31.07 5.04 -25.36
CA ASP A 9 29.95 4.53 -26.15
C ASP A 9 28.65 5.16 -25.62
N PRO A 10 27.97 6.02 -26.38
CA PRO A 10 26.74 6.69 -25.92
C PRO A 10 25.65 5.69 -25.55
N VAL A 11 25.70 4.48 -26.10
CA VAL A 11 24.81 3.37 -25.77
C VAL A 11 25.02 2.88 -24.34
N ILE A 12 26.27 2.79 -23.87
CA ILE A 12 26.61 2.34 -22.52
C ILE A 12 26.16 3.39 -21.48
N LEU A 13 26.36 4.68 -21.78
CA LEU A 13 25.90 5.76 -20.90
C LEU A 13 24.37 5.79 -20.80
N ILE A 14 23.66 5.55 -21.89
CA ILE A 14 22.18 5.45 -21.91
C ILE A 14 21.71 4.23 -21.12
N LEU A 15 22.37 3.07 -21.26
CA LEU A 15 22.04 1.86 -20.50
C LEU A 15 22.32 2.01 -19.01
N ILE A 16 23.41 2.70 -18.63
CA ILE A 16 23.73 3.01 -17.22
C ILE A 16 22.70 3.99 -16.66
N LEU A 17 22.31 5.04 -17.39
CA LEU A 17 21.26 5.96 -16.96
C LEU A 17 19.89 5.27 -16.85
N PHE A 18 19.54 4.38 -17.78
CA PHE A 18 18.32 3.57 -17.70
C PHE A 18 18.35 2.62 -16.50
N SER A 19 19.48 1.96 -16.25
CA SER A 19 19.69 1.07 -15.11
C SER A 19 19.58 1.82 -13.78
N PHE A 20 20.16 3.03 -13.68
CA PHE A 20 20.02 3.90 -12.51
C PHE A 20 18.56 4.35 -12.28
N VAL A 21 17.83 4.73 -13.34
CA VAL A 21 16.40 5.09 -13.22
C VAL A 21 15.56 3.89 -12.79
N ILE A 22 15.85 2.69 -13.29
CA ILE A 22 15.19 1.46 -12.86
C ILE A 22 15.54 1.16 -11.39
N PHE A 23 16.79 1.25 -10.97
CA PHE A 23 17.22 0.94 -9.59
C PHE A 23 16.65 1.92 -8.55
N PHE A 24 16.40 3.18 -8.92
CA PHE A 24 15.67 4.15 -8.10
C PHE A 24 14.13 4.07 -8.25
N CYS A 25 13.60 3.33 -9.24
CA CYS A 25 12.17 3.12 -9.47
C CYS A 25 11.67 1.72 -9.12
N VAL A 26 12.54 0.76 -8.79
CA VAL A 26 12.08 -0.50 -8.20
C VAL A 26 11.59 -0.14 -6.80
N PRO A 27 10.27 -0.20 -6.52
CA PRO A 27 9.82 -0.09 -5.15
C PRO A 27 10.59 -1.19 -4.40
N HIS A 28 11.38 -0.80 -3.41
CA HIS A 28 11.92 -1.75 -2.46
C HIS A 28 10.74 -2.63 -2.05
N ALA A 29 10.90 -3.95 -2.14
CA ALA A 29 9.83 -4.90 -1.87
C ALA A 29 9.07 -4.43 -0.64
N ALA A 30 7.85 -3.92 -0.85
CA ALA A 30 7.01 -3.42 0.22
C ALA A 30 6.92 -4.53 1.26
N ALA A 31 7.16 -4.22 2.53
CA ALA A 31 6.92 -5.21 3.57
C ALA A 31 5.46 -5.64 3.48
N ASP A 32 5.25 -6.93 3.23
CA ASP A 32 3.92 -7.49 3.09
C ASP A 32 3.27 -7.49 4.47
N VAL A 33 2.21 -6.68 4.62
CA VAL A 33 1.46 -6.61 5.86
C VAL A 33 0.59 -7.87 5.96
N PRO A 34 0.70 -8.68 7.02
CA PRO A 34 -0.02 -9.93 7.12
C PRO A 34 -1.53 -9.74 7.07
N LEU A 35 -2.19 -10.63 6.34
CA LEU A 35 -3.64 -10.64 6.15
C LEU A 35 -4.32 -11.52 7.20
N TYR A 36 -5.27 -10.93 7.92
CA TYR A 36 -6.10 -11.59 8.92
C TYR A 36 -7.57 -11.54 8.49
N TYR A 37 -8.35 -12.49 9.01
CA TYR A 37 -9.78 -12.56 8.79
C TYR A 37 -10.51 -12.52 10.14
N LEU A 38 -11.50 -11.65 10.25
CA LEU A 38 -12.32 -11.53 11.46
C LEU A 38 -13.01 -12.87 11.78
N SER A 39 -13.43 -13.62 10.75
CA SER A 39 -13.97 -14.98 10.90
C SER A 39 -13.03 -15.95 11.62
N ASP A 40 -11.73 -15.84 11.39
CA ASP A 40 -10.73 -16.76 11.94
C ASP A 40 -10.36 -16.37 13.39
N TYR A 41 -10.50 -15.08 13.71
CA TYR A 41 -10.20 -14.51 15.04
C TYR A 41 -11.45 -14.28 15.89
N CYS A 42 -12.58 -14.85 15.50
CA CYS A 42 -13.82 -14.70 16.26
C CYS A 42 -13.68 -15.29 17.67
N SER A 43 -13.94 -14.46 18.68
CA SER A 43 -13.69 -14.73 20.11
C SER A 43 -12.23 -15.02 20.47
N ASN A 44 -11.29 -14.63 19.62
CA ASN A 44 -9.85 -14.82 19.83
C ASN A 44 -9.11 -13.49 19.93
N THR A 45 -7.86 -13.59 20.39
CA THR A 45 -6.94 -12.45 20.52
C THR A 45 -5.80 -12.58 19.53
N LEU A 46 -5.55 -11.53 18.76
CA LEU A 46 -4.33 -11.35 18.00
C LEU A 46 -3.32 -10.58 18.86
N ASP A 47 -2.24 -11.25 19.24
CA ASP A 47 -1.10 -10.64 19.91
C ASP A 47 0.01 -10.35 18.90
N MET A 48 0.27 -9.06 18.66
CA MET A 48 1.24 -8.60 17.68
C MET A 48 2.69 -8.82 18.15
N ASP A 49 2.95 -8.84 19.46
CA ASP A 49 4.28 -9.13 19.98
C ASP A 49 4.61 -10.61 19.83
N ILE A 50 3.66 -11.50 20.13
CA ILE A 50 3.84 -12.95 19.94
C ILE A 50 3.99 -13.28 18.45
N SER A 51 3.17 -12.65 17.60
CA SER A 51 3.20 -12.88 16.15
C SER A 51 4.38 -12.19 15.45
N LYS A 52 5.11 -11.32 16.15
CA LYS A 52 6.24 -10.52 15.64
C LYS A 52 5.88 -9.68 14.41
N VAL A 53 4.73 -8.99 14.48
CA VAL A 53 4.21 -8.12 13.41
C VAL A 53 4.04 -6.69 13.92
N GLN A 54 4.25 -5.70 13.04
CA GLN A 54 4.09 -4.27 13.37
C GLN A 54 2.80 -3.68 12.81
N ALA A 55 2.15 -4.37 11.88
CA ALA A 55 0.86 -4.01 11.30
C ALA A 55 0.15 -5.27 10.82
N GLY A 56 -1.13 -5.14 10.50
CA GLY A 56 -1.93 -6.16 9.85
C GLY A 56 -3.06 -5.55 9.02
N ARG A 57 -3.55 -6.32 8.06
CA ARG A 57 -4.74 -6.01 7.26
C ARG A 57 -5.84 -6.99 7.65
N LEU A 58 -7.01 -6.50 7.98
CA LEU A 58 -8.14 -7.31 8.44
C LEU A 58 -9.28 -7.25 7.42
N LEU A 59 -9.68 -8.42 6.95
CA LEU A 59 -10.90 -8.61 6.15
C LEU A 59 -11.97 -9.32 6.99
N LEU A 60 -13.23 -9.29 6.56
CA LEU A 60 -14.31 -9.97 7.29
C LEU A 60 -14.16 -11.50 7.28
N HIS A 61 -13.92 -12.07 6.10
CA HIS A 61 -13.90 -13.51 5.91
C HIS A 61 -13.09 -13.90 4.67
N ARG A 62 -12.68 -15.18 4.59
CA ARG A 62 -11.98 -15.71 3.41
C ARG A 62 -12.89 -15.79 2.19
N PRO A 63 -12.35 -15.69 0.97
CA PRO A 63 -13.12 -15.98 -0.23
C PRO A 63 -13.82 -17.34 -0.12
N ASN A 64 -15.10 -17.40 -0.47
CA ASN A 64 -15.95 -18.61 -0.42
C ASN A 64 -16.21 -19.19 0.98
N GLN A 65 -15.88 -18.47 2.05
CA GLN A 65 -16.20 -18.89 3.42
C GLN A 65 -17.04 -17.80 4.09
N PRO A 66 -18.36 -17.97 4.23
CA PRO A 66 -19.20 -16.96 4.85
C PRO A 66 -18.93 -16.86 6.35
N LEU A 67 -18.94 -15.64 6.87
CA LEU A 67 -19.00 -15.41 8.31
C LEU A 67 -20.34 -15.94 8.84
N ARG A 68 -20.31 -16.65 9.97
CA ARG A 68 -21.51 -17.27 10.57
C ARG A 68 -21.89 -16.64 11.90
N ASP A 69 -20.92 -16.06 12.60
CA ASP A 69 -21.12 -15.49 13.92
C ASP A 69 -21.72 -14.09 13.82
N THR A 70 -23.02 -14.01 14.11
CA THR A 70 -23.81 -12.77 14.13
C THR A 70 -23.30 -11.72 15.12
N ASN A 71 -22.46 -12.11 16.08
CA ASN A 71 -21.77 -11.21 16.98
C ASN A 71 -20.32 -11.66 17.10
N CYS A 72 -19.50 -11.25 16.13
CA CYS A 72 -18.10 -11.62 16.08
C CYS A 72 -17.23 -10.56 16.74
N GLN A 73 -16.38 -11.00 17.66
CA GLN A 73 -15.55 -10.12 18.49
C GLN A 73 -14.12 -10.59 18.44
N MET A 74 -13.17 -9.69 18.19
CA MET A 74 -11.74 -10.00 18.30
C MET A 74 -11.02 -8.92 19.09
N ILE A 75 -9.95 -9.33 19.77
CA ILE A 75 -9.06 -8.42 20.49
C ILE A 75 -7.74 -8.33 19.73
N VAL A 76 -7.18 -7.12 19.62
CA VAL A 76 -5.86 -6.86 19.05
C VAL A 76 -4.99 -6.26 20.15
N LYS A 77 -3.87 -6.91 20.46
CA LYS A 77 -2.86 -6.42 21.41
C LYS A 77 -1.63 -5.95 20.65
N ALA A 78 -1.28 -4.68 20.83
CA ALA A 78 -0.08 -4.08 20.29
C ALA A 78 1.18 -4.66 20.96
N PRO A 79 2.36 -4.51 20.33
CA PRO A 79 3.62 -4.71 21.01
C PRO A 79 3.75 -3.80 22.24
N VAL A 80 4.58 -4.23 23.20
CA VAL A 80 4.79 -3.51 24.47
C VAL A 80 5.18 -2.05 24.21
N ASN A 81 4.56 -1.14 24.97
CA ASN A 81 4.69 0.31 24.91
C ASN A 81 4.18 0.97 23.61
N LYS A 82 3.48 0.23 22.74
CA LYS A 82 2.90 0.76 21.51
C LYS A 82 1.38 0.88 21.59
N LYS A 83 0.84 1.81 20.82
CA LYS A 83 -0.61 1.98 20.61
C LYS A 83 -0.99 1.52 19.21
N LEU A 84 -2.30 1.43 18.93
CA LEU A 84 -2.82 1.03 17.63
C LEU A 84 -3.49 2.20 16.93
N THR A 85 -3.21 2.33 15.63
CA THR A 85 -4.01 3.13 14.71
C THR A 85 -4.78 2.21 13.78
N PHE A 86 -6.04 2.51 13.54
CA PHE A 86 -6.94 1.79 12.64
C PHE A 86 -7.38 2.69 11.50
N LYS A 87 -7.13 2.26 10.26
CA LYS A 87 -7.51 2.98 9.04
C LYS A 87 -8.28 2.06 8.10
N PHE A 88 -9.50 2.46 7.74
CA PHE A 88 -10.27 1.74 6.74
C PHE A 88 -9.77 2.10 5.35
N HIS A 89 -9.35 1.08 4.59
CA HIS A 89 -9.09 1.20 3.16
C HIS A 89 -10.38 1.05 2.35
N HIS A 90 -11.24 0.11 2.76
CA HIS A 90 -12.59 -0.05 2.21
C HIS A 90 -13.56 -0.39 3.34
N PHE A 91 -14.77 0.16 3.27
CA PHE A 91 -15.80 -0.12 4.27
C PHE A 91 -17.19 -0.06 3.67
N ASN A 92 -17.90 -1.18 3.80
CA ASN A 92 -19.29 -1.33 3.49
C ASN A 92 -19.88 -2.47 4.33
N VAL A 93 -20.60 -2.11 5.39
CA VAL A 93 -21.38 -3.06 6.19
C VAL A 93 -22.85 -2.74 5.96
N HIS A 94 -23.52 -3.49 5.10
CA HIS A 94 -24.89 -3.21 4.71
C HIS A 94 -25.83 -3.19 5.93
N SER A 95 -26.53 -2.07 6.12
CA SER A 95 -27.59 -1.92 7.12
C SER A 95 -28.68 -0.95 6.63
N PRO A 96 -29.82 -1.47 6.14
CA PRO A 96 -30.86 -0.65 5.52
C PRO A 96 -31.69 0.15 6.56
N GLN A 97 -31.72 -0.30 7.82
CA GLN A 97 -32.53 0.27 8.91
C GLN A 97 -31.66 1.01 9.94
N GLY A 98 -30.58 1.66 9.50
CA GLY A 98 -29.60 2.32 10.38
C GLY A 98 -28.66 1.34 11.09
N CYS A 99 -27.66 1.85 11.81
CA CYS A 99 -26.56 1.01 12.32
C CYS A 99 -26.88 0.22 13.61
N ASN A 100 -28.14 0.08 14.01
CA ASN A 100 -28.48 -0.55 15.29
C ASN A 100 -28.18 -2.06 15.32
N ASN A 101 -28.57 -2.80 14.28
CA ASN A 101 -28.46 -4.26 14.24
C ASN A 101 -27.27 -4.76 13.42
N ASN A 102 -26.85 -3.97 12.42
CA ASN A 102 -25.77 -4.33 11.52
C ASN A 102 -24.73 -3.22 11.56
N HIS A 103 -23.67 -3.43 12.33
CA HIS A 103 -22.57 -2.47 12.47
C HIS A 103 -21.27 -3.14 12.83
N LEU A 104 -20.19 -2.43 12.50
CA LEU A 104 -18.87 -2.68 13.07
C LEU A 104 -18.55 -1.57 14.06
N GLN A 105 -17.92 -1.91 15.17
CA GLN A 105 -17.48 -0.96 16.18
C GLN A 105 -16.10 -1.33 16.71
N LEU A 106 -15.25 -0.32 16.84
CA LEU A 106 -13.95 -0.35 17.48
C LEU A 106 -14.04 0.13 18.93
N PHE A 107 -13.28 -0.49 19.81
CA PHE A 107 -13.18 -0.20 21.24
C PHE A 107 -11.73 -0.02 21.67
N ASP A 108 -11.50 0.86 22.65
CA ASP A 108 -10.20 1.24 23.21
C ASP A 108 -9.84 0.41 24.46
N ASP A 109 -10.40 -0.79 24.56
CA ASP A 109 -10.24 -1.71 25.66
C ASP A 109 -10.52 -3.16 25.21
N GLU A 110 -10.14 -4.13 26.06
CA GLU A 110 -10.38 -5.56 25.84
C GLU A 110 -11.82 -5.97 26.20
N GLN A 111 -12.51 -5.16 27.02
CA GLN A 111 -13.83 -5.46 27.58
C GLN A 111 -14.98 -4.90 26.74
N PHE A 112 -14.69 -4.29 25.59
CA PHE A 112 -15.69 -3.70 24.69
C PHE A 112 -16.58 -2.66 25.40
N SER A 113 -16.01 -1.92 26.35
CA SER A 113 -16.73 -0.97 27.19
C SER A 113 -16.42 0.48 26.82
N VAL A 114 -15.25 0.75 26.23
CA VAL A 114 -14.79 2.10 25.87
C VAL A 114 -14.85 2.25 24.35
N PRO A 115 -15.91 2.85 23.78
CA PRO A 115 -16.05 2.95 22.34
C PRO A 115 -15.01 3.91 21.75
N LEU A 116 -14.16 3.39 20.86
CA LEU A 116 -13.23 4.19 20.06
C LEU A 116 -13.92 4.81 18.84
N SER A 117 -15.00 4.16 18.40
CA SER A 117 -15.85 4.60 17.29
C SER A 117 -17.33 4.48 17.65
N GLY A 118 -18.19 5.20 16.92
CA GLY A 118 -19.62 4.91 16.91
C GLY A 118 -19.93 3.61 16.16
N GLN A 119 -21.20 3.27 16.03
CA GLN A 119 -21.64 2.17 15.17
C GLN A 119 -21.42 2.53 13.70
N LEU A 120 -20.51 1.83 13.03
CA LEU A 120 -20.19 2.06 11.63
C LEU A 120 -21.02 1.11 10.76
N CYS A 121 -21.73 1.65 9.77
CA CYS A 121 -22.44 0.86 8.78
C CYS A 121 -22.57 1.59 7.44
N ASN A 122 -23.02 0.86 6.41
CA ASN A 122 -23.09 1.26 5.01
C ASN A 122 -21.72 1.78 4.52
N SER A 123 -21.71 2.57 3.45
CA SER A 123 -20.50 3.25 2.96
C SER A 123 -20.14 4.50 3.75
N ALA A 124 -20.73 4.73 4.94
CA ALA A 124 -20.36 5.82 5.84
C ALA A 124 -19.04 5.54 6.59
N GLY A 125 -18.26 4.60 6.07
CA GLY A 125 -16.92 4.29 6.53
C GLY A 125 -16.12 5.57 6.76
N PRO A 126 -15.45 5.69 7.91
CA PRO A 126 -14.75 6.89 8.32
C PRO A 126 -13.47 7.08 7.50
N SER A 127 -13.27 8.28 6.95
CA SER A 127 -12.02 8.65 6.27
C SER A 127 -10.86 8.88 7.24
N LYS A 128 -11.18 9.17 8.50
CA LYS A 128 -10.21 9.38 9.58
C LYS A 128 -9.66 8.05 10.11
N ALA A 129 -8.43 8.09 10.62
CA ALA A 129 -7.90 7.02 11.45
C ALA A 129 -8.49 7.06 12.87
N TYR A 130 -8.53 5.90 13.53
CA TYR A 130 -8.86 5.77 14.95
C TYR A 130 -7.62 5.39 15.73
N ILE A 131 -7.37 6.06 16.84
CA ILE A 131 -6.13 5.94 17.60
C ILE A 131 -6.48 5.49 19.01
N THR A 132 -5.91 4.38 19.46
CA THR A 132 -6.12 3.89 20.82
C THR A 132 -5.40 4.77 21.85
N SER A 133 -5.91 4.79 23.07
CA SER A 133 -5.20 5.34 24.22
C SER A 133 -4.35 4.30 24.94
N THR A 134 -4.68 3.01 24.78
CA THR A 134 -4.02 1.84 25.38
C THR A 134 -3.28 0.98 24.34
N GLU A 135 -2.63 -0.08 24.82
CA GLU A 135 -1.97 -1.10 23.99
C GLU A 135 -2.97 -2.15 23.45
N THR A 136 -4.24 -2.09 23.83
CA THR A 136 -5.24 -3.10 23.49
C THR A 136 -6.50 -2.47 22.93
N ALA A 137 -7.02 -3.08 21.87
CA ALA A 137 -8.27 -2.66 21.27
C ALA A 137 -9.09 -3.85 20.85
N SER A 138 -10.39 -3.62 20.71
CA SER A 138 -11.30 -4.68 20.30
C SER A 138 -12.17 -4.26 19.12
N ILE A 139 -12.49 -5.22 18.28
CA ILE A 139 -13.30 -5.06 17.08
C ILE A 139 -14.51 -5.96 17.25
N ARG A 140 -15.71 -5.38 17.15
CA ARG A 140 -16.98 -6.11 17.19
C ARG A 140 -17.74 -5.89 15.90
N LEU A 141 -18.15 -6.98 15.27
CA LEU A 141 -19.12 -6.98 14.20
C LEU A 141 -20.42 -7.61 14.72
N THR A 142 -21.49 -6.81 14.75
CA THR A 142 -22.85 -7.28 15.03
C THR A 142 -23.61 -7.29 13.71
N LYS A 143 -24.15 -8.44 13.29
CA LYS A 143 -25.00 -8.60 12.09
C LYS A 143 -26.09 -9.63 12.31
N ASP A 144 -27.29 -9.36 11.80
CA ASP A 144 -28.36 -10.35 11.72
C ASP A 144 -28.19 -11.28 10.52
N GLN A 145 -27.72 -10.73 9.39
CA GLN A 145 -27.46 -11.46 8.15
C GLN A 145 -26.21 -10.90 7.46
N PHE A 146 -25.42 -11.81 6.90
CA PHE A 146 -24.23 -11.48 6.12
C PHE A 146 -24.63 -11.28 4.66
N LEU A 147 -24.45 -10.06 4.17
CA LEU A 147 -24.65 -9.71 2.76
C LEU A 147 -23.28 -9.58 2.09
N ASN A 148 -23.19 -8.92 0.94
CA ASN A 148 -21.92 -8.60 0.28
C ASN A 148 -21.16 -7.49 1.04
N ASP A 149 -20.96 -7.70 2.34
CA ASP A 149 -20.24 -6.80 3.23
C ASP A 149 -18.74 -6.85 2.93
N GLN A 150 -18.10 -5.70 2.91
CA GLN A 150 -16.68 -5.57 2.66
C GLN A 150 -16.08 -4.66 3.71
N VAL A 151 -15.20 -5.20 4.53
CA VAL A 151 -14.35 -4.42 5.41
C VAL A 151 -12.91 -4.76 5.06
N ASP A 152 -12.13 -3.71 4.86
CA ASP A 152 -10.70 -3.75 4.69
C ASP A 152 -10.09 -2.71 5.62
N LEU A 153 -9.57 -3.21 6.74
CA LEU A 153 -9.08 -2.41 7.85
C LEU A 153 -7.59 -2.66 8.04
N VAL A 154 -6.79 -1.61 7.98
CA VAL A 154 -5.37 -1.65 8.34
C VAL A 154 -5.25 -1.25 9.80
N PHE A 155 -4.56 -2.07 10.59
CA PHE A 155 -4.17 -1.73 11.96
C PHE A 155 -2.65 -1.71 12.06
N THR A 156 -2.12 -0.69 12.74
CA THR A 156 -0.67 -0.45 12.84
C THR A 156 -0.28 -0.13 14.26
N ALA A 157 0.78 -0.77 14.75
CA ALA A 157 1.42 -0.42 16.01
C ALA A 157 2.32 0.81 15.83
N PHE A 158 2.10 1.84 16.64
CA PHE A 158 2.85 3.08 16.58
C PHE A 158 3.27 3.57 17.97
N ASN A 159 4.26 4.46 17.99
CA ASN A 159 4.65 5.26 19.16
C ASN A 159 4.52 6.74 18.86
N PHE A 160 4.45 7.59 19.89
CA PHE A 160 4.60 9.03 19.69
C PHE A 160 6.07 9.40 19.49
N ALA A 161 6.31 10.47 18.75
CA ALA A 161 7.62 11.09 18.59
C ALA A 161 8.27 11.42 19.96
N PRO A 162 9.61 11.40 20.07
CA PRO A 162 10.59 11.31 18.98
C PRO A 162 10.80 9.89 18.44
N CYS A 163 10.87 9.78 17.11
CA CYS A 163 11.13 8.50 16.44
C CYS A 163 12.59 8.09 16.60
N THR A 164 12.83 6.81 16.88
CA THR A 164 14.16 6.22 17.08
C THR A 164 14.51 5.30 15.89
N GLY A 165 15.76 4.82 15.85
CA GLY A 165 16.25 3.99 14.74
C GLY A 165 15.33 2.81 14.43
N GLY A 166 15.04 2.59 13.15
CA GLY A 166 14.12 1.56 12.67
C GLY A 166 12.63 1.98 12.62
N THR A 167 12.34 3.28 12.80
CA THR A 167 10.98 3.81 12.63
C THR A 167 10.92 4.95 11.61
N TYR A 168 9.76 5.12 10.98
CA TYR A 168 9.42 6.23 10.09
C TYR A 168 8.56 7.26 10.85
N ALA A 169 8.89 8.53 10.71
CA ALA A 169 8.17 9.64 11.32
C ALA A 169 7.02 10.09 10.42
N CYS A 170 5.79 9.84 10.87
CA CYS A 170 4.57 10.33 10.25
C CYS A 170 4.39 11.84 10.47
N ARG A 171 3.50 12.47 9.69
CA ARG A 171 3.19 13.91 9.82
C ARG A 171 2.39 14.23 11.10
N ASN A 172 1.67 13.25 11.64
CA ASN A 172 0.88 13.34 12.88
C ASN A 172 1.66 12.96 14.16
N ASP A 173 2.99 13.14 14.16
CA ASP A 173 3.89 12.81 15.29
C ASP A 173 3.87 11.34 15.72
N HIS A 174 3.37 10.44 14.87
CA HIS A 174 3.47 9.01 15.07
C HIS A 174 4.76 8.44 14.48
N CYS A 175 5.24 7.37 15.08
CA CYS A 175 6.38 6.59 14.63
C CYS A 175 5.92 5.17 14.34
N ILE A 176 5.90 4.80 13.07
CA ILE A 176 5.60 3.44 12.60
C ILE A 176 6.90 2.72 12.24
N ALA A 177 6.89 1.40 12.10
CA ALA A 177 8.08 0.67 11.69
C ALA A 177 8.53 1.10 10.28
N SER A 178 9.83 1.29 10.05
CA SER A 178 10.34 1.85 8.78
C SER A 178 9.98 1.03 7.56
N GLU A 179 9.81 -0.28 7.71
CA GLU A 179 9.41 -1.21 6.66
C GLU A 179 7.98 -0.99 6.15
N LEU A 180 7.15 -0.26 6.91
CA LEU A 180 5.79 0.10 6.51
C LEU A 180 5.75 1.34 5.61
N TYR A 181 6.85 2.11 5.54
CA TYR A 181 6.94 3.26 4.63
C TYR A 181 6.87 2.82 3.16
N CYS A 182 6.08 3.52 2.35
CA CYS A 182 5.86 3.22 0.93
C CYS A 182 5.25 1.85 0.62
N ASN A 183 4.60 1.14 1.56
CA ASN A 183 4.05 -0.20 1.28
C ASN A 183 2.70 -0.20 0.55
N GLY A 184 2.12 0.99 0.29
CA GLY A 184 0.83 1.16 -0.37
C GLY A 184 -0.39 1.14 0.56
N LEU A 185 -0.18 1.05 1.88
CA LEU A 185 -1.20 1.14 2.92
C LEU A 185 -0.96 2.39 3.77
N ASP A 186 -2.04 3.00 4.27
CA ASP A 186 -1.96 4.18 5.14
C ASP A 186 -1.75 3.72 6.58
N ASN A 187 -0.52 3.37 6.92
CA ASN A 187 -0.12 2.92 8.25
C ASN A 187 0.03 4.09 9.23
N CYS A 188 0.34 5.30 8.74
CA CYS A 188 0.35 6.52 9.57
C CYS A 188 -1.06 7.00 9.95
N GLY A 189 -2.08 6.69 9.14
CA GLY A 189 -3.45 7.15 9.30
C GLY A 189 -3.72 8.56 8.76
N ASP A 190 -2.69 9.23 8.25
CA ASP A 190 -2.68 10.57 7.67
C ASP A 190 -2.04 10.64 6.26
N GLU A 191 -1.84 9.46 5.67
CA GLU A 191 -1.27 9.21 4.34
C GLU A 191 0.18 9.71 4.16
N SER A 192 0.89 10.04 5.23
CA SER A 192 2.27 10.56 5.14
C SER A 192 3.30 9.51 4.72
N ASP A 193 3.02 8.23 4.96
CA ASP A 193 3.80 7.06 4.53
C ASP A 193 3.48 6.56 3.12
N ILE A 194 2.45 7.12 2.47
CA ILE A 194 2.06 6.75 1.11
C ILE A 194 3.01 7.37 0.10
N CYS A 195 3.82 6.51 -0.52
CA CYS A 195 4.71 6.91 -1.59
C CYS A 195 3.98 6.76 -2.92
N VAL A 196 3.33 7.84 -3.33
CA VAL A 196 2.88 7.95 -4.71
C VAL A 196 4.15 8.07 -5.58
N LEU A 197 4.71 6.94 -6.02
CA LEU A 197 5.48 6.91 -7.26
C LEU A 197 4.50 7.40 -8.33
N ARG A 198 4.52 8.71 -8.51
CA ARG A 198 3.41 9.49 -9.05
C ARG A 198 2.97 8.84 -10.35
N ALA A 199 1.67 8.61 -10.53
CA ALA A 199 1.12 8.34 -11.86
C ALA A 199 1.69 9.34 -12.89
N LYS A 200 1.99 10.57 -12.47
CA LYS A 200 2.72 11.59 -13.25
C LYS A 200 4.17 11.23 -13.63
N THR A 201 4.95 10.60 -12.76
CA THR A 201 6.32 10.14 -13.05
C THR A 201 6.28 8.95 -14.01
N VAL A 202 5.35 8.02 -13.83
CA VAL A 202 5.13 6.89 -14.76
C VAL A 202 4.70 7.40 -16.13
N ILE A 203 3.75 8.34 -16.19
CA ILE A 203 3.34 9.01 -17.44
C ILE A 203 4.52 9.75 -18.08
N ALA A 204 5.35 10.46 -17.31
CA ALA A 204 6.52 11.15 -17.83
C ALA A 204 7.56 10.18 -18.43
N ILE A 205 7.78 9.02 -17.79
CA ILE A 205 8.65 7.96 -18.30
C ILE A 205 8.09 7.37 -19.59
N ILE A 206 6.78 7.07 -19.64
CA ILE A 206 6.12 6.54 -20.84
C ILE A 206 6.25 7.54 -22.01
N ILE A 207 5.98 8.82 -21.77
CA ILE A 207 6.11 9.87 -22.79
C ILE A 207 7.56 9.94 -23.29
N ALA A 208 8.55 9.94 -22.39
CA ALA A 208 9.95 9.97 -22.76
C ALA A 208 10.35 8.78 -23.64
N VAL A 209 9.92 7.56 -23.29
CA VAL A 209 10.19 6.33 -24.06
C VAL A 209 9.56 6.41 -25.45
N VAL A 210 8.31 6.86 -25.56
CA VAL A 210 7.60 7.00 -26.85
C VAL A 210 8.31 8.02 -27.74
N VAL A 211 8.73 9.16 -27.20
CA VAL A 211 9.48 10.18 -27.95
C VAL A 211 10.79 9.62 -28.50
N VAL A 212 11.56 8.90 -27.68
CA VAL A 212 12.81 8.27 -28.12
C VAL A 212 12.55 7.25 -29.23
N ALA A 213 11.54 6.40 -29.10
CA ALA A 213 11.19 5.41 -30.12
C ALA A 213 10.83 6.07 -31.47
N VAL A 214 10.04 7.15 -31.45
CA VAL A 214 9.67 7.91 -32.66
C VAL A 214 10.90 8.55 -33.32
N VAL A 215 11.79 9.15 -32.52
CA VAL A 215 13.03 9.74 -33.04
C VAL A 215 13.92 8.68 -33.69
N LEU A 216 14.08 7.52 -33.06
CA LEU A 216 14.83 6.40 -33.62
C LEU A 216 14.21 5.90 -34.93
N ALA A 217 12.88 5.77 -35.00
CA ALA A 217 12.19 5.36 -36.23
C ALA A 217 12.40 6.36 -37.37
N ILE A 218 12.38 7.67 -37.08
CA ILE A 218 12.65 8.72 -38.07
C ILE A 218 14.10 8.63 -38.56
N ILE A 219 15.07 8.49 -37.64
CA ILE A 219 16.49 8.35 -37.99
C ILE A 219 16.70 7.13 -38.89
N LEU A 220 16.11 5.99 -38.53
CA LEU A 220 16.18 4.75 -39.30
C LEU A 220 15.54 4.91 -40.68
N GLY A 221 14.37 5.56 -40.75
CA GLY A 221 13.69 5.88 -41.99
C GLY A 221 14.53 6.76 -42.93
N VAL A 222 15.13 7.83 -42.40
CA VAL A 222 16.04 8.71 -43.16
C VAL A 222 17.28 7.95 -43.64
N TYR A 223 17.87 7.11 -42.78
CA TYR A 223 19.00 6.27 -43.13
C TYR A 223 18.66 5.31 -44.27
N LEU A 224 17.55 4.58 -44.16
CA LEU A 224 17.08 3.65 -45.19
C LEU A 224 16.74 4.38 -46.50
N PHE A 225 16.11 5.55 -46.43
CA PHE A 225 15.80 6.37 -47.60
C PHE A 225 17.07 6.86 -48.31
N ARG A 226 18.07 7.35 -47.56
CA ARG A 226 19.37 7.74 -48.12
C ARG A 226 20.09 6.56 -48.74
N ARG A 227 20.06 5.39 -48.08
CA ARG A 227 20.64 4.14 -48.60
C ARG A 227 19.98 3.71 -49.90
N GLN A 228 18.65 3.70 -49.97
CA GLN A 228 17.91 3.36 -51.18
C GLN A 228 18.17 4.37 -52.32
N ARG A 229 18.24 5.67 -52.01
CA ARG A 229 18.62 6.69 -53.00
C ARG A 229 20.03 6.47 -53.54
N ARG A 230 20.99 6.09 -52.69
CA ARG A 230 22.36 5.79 -53.10
C ARG A 230 22.39 4.61 -54.07
N ILE A 231 21.71 3.50 -53.73
CA ILE A 231 21.59 2.32 -54.59
C ILE A 231 20.90 2.66 -55.92
N ARG A 232 19.85 3.50 -55.91
CA ARG A 232 19.20 3.96 -57.16
C ARG A 232 20.14 4.78 -58.04
N ARG A 233 20.99 5.64 -57.48
CA ARG A 233 21.97 6.43 -58.26
C ARG A 233 23.02 5.53 -58.91
N GLU A 234 23.52 4.54 -58.17
CA GLU A 234 24.52 3.58 -58.68
C GLU A 234 24.00 2.76 -59.87
N ARG A 235 22.69 2.45 -59.92
CA ARG A 235 22.04 1.79 -61.09
C ARG A 235 21.82 2.67 -62.31
N VAL A 236 21.91 3.99 -62.19
CA VAL A 236 21.70 4.94 -63.31
C VAL A 236 23.05 5.32 -63.95
N SER A 237 24.15 5.12 -63.24
CA SER A 237 25.52 5.46 -63.67
C SER A 237 26.33 4.28 -64.25
N GLY A 238 25.75 3.08 -64.32
CA GLY A 238 26.33 1.89 -64.96
C GLY A 238 25.35 1.32 -65.97
#